data_AF-A0A4Q7WNK0-F1
#
_entry.id   AF-A0A4Q7WNK0-F1
#
_cell.length_a   1.000
_cell.length_b   1.000
_cell.length_c   1.000
_cell.angle_alpha   90.00
_cell.angle_beta   90.00
_cell.angle_gamma   90.00
#
_symmetry.space_group_name_H-M   'P 1'
#
loop_
_entity.id
_entity.type
_entity.pdbx_description
1 polymer ?
#
loop_
_entity_poly.entity_id
_entity_poly.type
_entity_poly.pdbx_seq_one_letter_code
_entity_poly.pdbx_strand_id
1 'polypeptide(L)'
;MALFAAAFQRADLDPQTKARVLKALGDTIPLAPRGPGAAAADRSVTPDILKALIPTAAIVASGLDPAKLTPPIPAVYWEEDGNELLVKIAEVRADLRTGAVVVTIPVSCDQTGDAEVTVSFITGTPDRPAGGIATSEDHPRGPAPIVENWAEQLIALAWHTLVIATGSLSHGGGNDRSGRELVTAGFSVTADGLAVTPIGRHTFLASRTTP
;
A
#
# COMPACT_ATOMS: atom_id res chain seq x y z
N MET A 1 -1.19 12.55 -14.96
CA MET A 1 -0.84 11.61 -16.06
C MET A 1 -1.86 11.50 -17.19
N ALA A 2 -3.13 11.94 -17.05
CA ALA A 2 -4.06 12.07 -18.18
C ALA A 2 -3.54 13.00 -19.29
N LEU A 3 -2.68 13.96 -18.94
CA LEU A 3 -2.04 14.87 -19.89
C LEU A 3 -1.13 14.15 -20.90
N PHE A 4 -0.40 13.10 -20.52
CA PHE A 4 0.62 12.52 -21.41
C PHE A 4 -0.02 11.64 -22.48
N ALA A 5 -0.98 10.79 -22.11
CA ALA A 5 -1.73 9.98 -23.09
C ALA A 5 -2.58 10.85 -24.02
N ALA A 6 -3.22 11.91 -23.49
CA ALA A 6 -3.98 12.86 -24.29
C ALA A 6 -3.07 13.73 -25.18
N ALA A 7 -1.92 14.18 -24.67
CA ALA A 7 -0.94 14.94 -25.46
C ALA A 7 -0.30 14.07 -26.54
N PHE A 8 0.00 12.80 -26.26
CA PHE A 8 0.57 11.86 -27.24
C PHE A 8 -0.45 11.42 -28.29
N GLN A 9 -1.73 11.30 -27.92
CA GLN A 9 -2.83 11.09 -28.85
C GLN A 9 -3.01 12.29 -29.80
N ARG A 10 -2.91 13.52 -29.28
CA ARG A 10 -3.04 14.79 -30.01
C ARG A 10 -1.77 15.25 -30.72
N ALA A 11 -0.61 14.66 -30.39
CA ALA A 11 0.64 14.99 -31.04
C ALA A 11 0.58 14.54 -32.49
N ASP A 12 0.86 15.46 -33.40
CA ASP A 12 0.94 15.22 -34.84
C ASP A 12 2.26 14.48 -35.16
N LEU A 13 2.33 13.24 -34.68
CA LEU A 13 3.42 12.31 -34.89
C LEU A 13 3.01 11.32 -35.95
N ASP A 14 3.91 11.05 -36.89
CA ASP A 14 3.68 10.01 -37.86
C ASP A 14 3.50 8.64 -37.17
N PRO A 15 2.74 7.71 -37.79
CA PRO A 15 2.43 6.41 -37.19
C PRO A 15 3.66 5.60 -36.77
N GLN A 16 4.78 5.76 -37.48
CA GLN A 16 6.00 4.98 -37.26
C GLN A 16 6.78 5.50 -36.04
N THR A 17 6.84 6.82 -35.85
CA THR A 17 7.39 7.46 -34.65
C THR A 17 6.55 7.15 -33.42
N LYS A 18 5.21 7.17 -33.56
CA LYS A 18 4.28 6.80 -32.49
C LYS A 18 4.50 5.36 -32.02
N ALA A 19 4.66 4.42 -32.96
CA ALA A 19 4.97 3.02 -32.67
C ALA A 19 6.34 2.82 -32.02
N ARG A 20 7.36 3.60 -32.42
CA ARG A 20 8.70 3.55 -31.79
C ARG A 20 8.66 4.03 -30.34
N VAL A 21 7.96 5.12 -30.05
CA VAL A 21 7.81 5.64 -28.69
C VAL A 21 6.98 4.69 -27.82
N LEU A 22 5.89 4.13 -28.35
CA LEU A 22 5.11 3.08 -27.67
C LEU A 22 5.95 1.85 -27.36
N LYS A 23 6.78 1.40 -28.31
CA LYS A 23 7.70 0.27 -28.13
C LYS A 23 8.81 0.57 -27.12
N ALA A 24 9.32 1.80 -27.10
CA ALA A 24 10.36 2.24 -26.16
C ALA A 24 9.80 2.44 -24.75
N LEU A 25 8.54 2.85 -24.62
CA LEU A 25 7.83 3.00 -23.34
C LEU A 25 7.31 1.66 -22.81
N GLY A 26 7.06 0.67 -23.69
CA GLY A 26 6.86 -0.74 -23.36
C GLY A 26 5.95 -0.99 -22.15
N ASP A 27 6.43 -1.82 -21.22
CA ASP A 27 5.75 -2.22 -19.97
C ASP A 27 5.78 -1.13 -18.88
N THR A 28 6.45 -0.01 -19.14
CA THR A 28 6.69 1.06 -18.17
C THR A 28 5.45 1.94 -17.99
N ILE A 29 4.60 2.04 -19.02
CA ILE A 29 3.34 2.79 -18.97
C ILE A 29 2.23 1.91 -19.54
N PRO A 30 1.20 1.55 -18.77
CA PRO A 30 0.08 0.76 -19.26
C PRO A 30 -0.70 1.55 -20.33
N LEU A 31 -0.59 1.09 -21.57
CA LEU A 31 -1.06 1.79 -22.77
C LEU A 31 -2.57 1.71 -23.00
N ALA A 32 -3.25 0.74 -22.38
CA ALA A 32 -4.68 0.53 -22.53
C ALA A 32 -5.38 0.59 -21.16
N PRO A 33 -6.36 1.49 -20.97
CA PRO A 33 -7.15 1.55 -19.75
C PRO A 33 -7.87 0.23 -19.46
N ARG A 34 -7.85 -0.20 -18.20
CA ARG A 34 -8.50 -1.46 -17.79
C ARG A 34 -10.01 -1.28 -17.66
N GLY A 35 -10.76 -2.25 -18.16
CA GLY A 35 -12.20 -2.32 -17.93
C GLY A 35 -12.51 -2.64 -16.46
N PRO A 36 -13.76 -2.41 -16.00
CA PRO A 36 -14.19 -2.80 -14.66
C PRO A 36 -13.92 -4.29 -14.39
N GLY A 37 -13.26 -4.61 -13.27
CA GLY A 37 -12.88 -5.97 -12.88
C GLY A 37 -11.77 -6.60 -13.72
N ALA A 38 -11.27 -5.93 -14.77
CA ALA A 38 -10.21 -6.47 -15.60
C ALA A 38 -8.87 -6.36 -14.87
N ALA A 39 -8.20 -7.50 -14.69
CA ALA A 39 -6.86 -7.57 -14.12
C ALA A 39 -5.81 -6.93 -15.05
N ALA A 40 -4.87 -6.23 -14.45
CA ALA A 40 -3.60 -5.87 -15.05
C ALA A 40 -2.56 -6.95 -14.77
N ALA A 41 -1.36 -6.79 -15.34
CA ALA A 41 -0.23 -7.63 -14.96
C ALA A 41 0.12 -7.38 -13.48
N ASP A 42 0.51 -8.45 -12.80
CA ASP A 42 0.96 -8.38 -11.42
C ASP A 42 2.15 -7.42 -11.30
N ARG A 43 2.19 -6.71 -10.18
CA ARG A 43 3.28 -5.81 -9.84
C ARG A 43 3.94 -6.30 -8.58
N SER A 44 5.23 -6.59 -8.70
CA SER A 44 6.03 -7.11 -7.59
C SER A 44 7.07 -6.11 -7.13
N VAL A 45 7.33 -6.10 -5.82
CA VAL A 45 8.46 -5.41 -5.22
C VAL A 45 9.30 -6.38 -4.42
N THR A 46 10.61 -6.16 -4.46
CA THR A 46 11.57 -6.88 -3.62
C THR A 46 11.52 -6.36 -2.18
N PRO A 47 12.05 -7.11 -1.20
CA PRO A 47 12.16 -6.67 0.18
C PRO A 47 12.88 -5.32 0.32
N ASP A 48 13.90 -5.05 -0.49
CA ASP A 48 14.64 -3.79 -0.40
C ASP A 48 13.84 -2.57 -0.89
N ILE A 49 13.03 -2.74 -1.94
CA ILE A 49 12.09 -1.70 -2.36
C ILE A 49 11.01 -1.50 -1.29
N LEU A 50 10.53 -2.60 -0.68
CA LEU A 50 9.53 -2.55 0.38
C LEU A 50 10.05 -1.78 1.61
N LYS A 51 11.31 -1.96 2.01
CA LYS A 51 11.94 -1.20 3.10
C LYS A 51 11.91 0.31 2.86
N ALA A 52 12.01 0.77 1.61
CA ALA A 52 11.89 2.18 1.26
C ALA A 52 10.43 2.67 1.20
N LEU A 53 9.50 1.80 0.80
CA LEU A 53 8.08 2.13 0.63
C LEU A 53 7.33 2.23 1.97
N ILE A 54 7.57 1.29 2.89
CA ILE A 54 6.77 1.13 4.11
C ILE A 54 6.79 2.37 5.03
N PRO A 55 7.93 3.01 5.31
CA PRO A 55 7.94 4.25 6.10
C PRO A 55 7.04 5.34 5.50
N THR A 56 7.09 5.51 4.18
CA THR A 56 6.26 6.51 3.49
C THR A 56 4.77 6.14 3.56
N ALA A 57 4.45 4.85 3.41
CA ALA A 57 3.09 4.35 3.55
C ALA A 57 2.56 4.54 4.98
N ALA A 58 3.40 4.35 6.01
CA ALA A 58 3.04 4.55 7.42
C ALA A 58 2.77 6.03 7.74
N ILE A 59 3.55 6.95 7.16
CA ILE A 59 3.31 8.40 7.25
C ILE A 59 1.93 8.74 6.70
N VAL A 60 1.61 8.25 5.50
CA VAL A 60 0.29 8.47 4.87
C VAL A 60 -0.84 7.80 5.67
N ALA A 61 -0.62 6.58 6.16
CA ALA A 61 -1.57 5.86 6.99
C ALA A 61 -1.89 6.58 8.31
N SER A 62 -0.95 7.38 8.80
CA SER A 62 -1.09 8.25 9.97
C SER A 62 -1.79 9.59 9.66
N GLY A 63 -2.27 9.77 8.43
CA GLY A 63 -2.98 10.99 7.99
C GLY A 63 -2.07 12.16 7.64
N LEU A 64 -0.75 11.94 7.56
CA LEU A 64 0.21 12.98 7.20
C LEU A 64 0.52 12.98 5.70
N ASP A 65 0.85 14.15 5.19
CA ASP A 65 1.27 14.33 3.80
C ASP A 65 2.80 14.31 3.71
N PRO A 66 3.42 13.25 3.16
CA PRO A 66 4.88 13.13 3.13
C PRO A 66 5.55 14.27 2.35
N ALA A 67 4.85 14.93 1.41
CA ALA A 67 5.40 16.06 0.67
C ALA A 67 5.49 17.36 1.51
N LYS A 68 4.81 17.41 2.66
CA LYS A 68 4.79 18.56 3.57
C LYS A 68 5.71 18.40 4.77
N LEU A 69 6.34 17.24 4.93
CA LEU A 69 7.20 16.94 6.07
C LEU A 69 8.66 17.24 5.74
N THR A 70 9.33 17.87 6.70
CA THR A 70 10.78 18.12 6.63
C THR A 70 11.48 17.15 7.57
N PRO A 71 12.51 16.40 7.12
CA PRO A 71 13.29 15.56 8.00
C PRO A 71 13.99 16.36 9.13
N PRO A 72 14.11 15.80 10.36
CA PRO A 72 13.61 14.49 10.76
C PRO A 72 12.09 14.48 10.91
N ILE A 73 11.45 13.41 10.43
CA ILE A 73 10.01 13.25 10.51
C ILE A 73 9.64 13.02 11.99
N PRO A 74 8.76 13.84 12.59
CA PRO A 74 8.42 13.69 13.99
C PRO A 74 7.62 12.42 14.25
N ALA A 75 7.76 11.87 15.46
CA ALA A 75 6.86 10.85 15.97
C ALA A 75 5.43 11.42 16.12
N VAL A 76 4.43 10.54 16.02
CA VAL A 76 3.03 10.88 16.30
C VAL A 76 2.73 10.54 17.74
N TYR A 77 2.18 11.50 18.47
CA TYR A 77 1.75 11.32 19.85
C TYR A 77 0.28 10.87 19.88
N TRP A 78 0.02 9.75 20.54
CA TRP A 78 -1.31 9.22 20.83
C TRP A 78 -1.60 9.35 22.32
N GLU A 79 -2.83 9.70 22.65
CA GLU A 79 -3.30 9.85 24.02
C GLU A 79 -4.71 9.27 24.14
N GLU A 80 -4.92 8.45 25.16
CA GLU A 80 -6.20 7.86 25.49
C GLU A 80 -6.28 7.61 27.00
N ASP A 81 -7.26 8.23 27.66
CA ASP A 81 -7.49 8.14 29.10
C ASP A 81 -6.24 8.40 29.97
N GLY A 82 -5.40 9.34 29.54
CA GLY A 82 -4.15 9.69 30.23
C GLY A 82 -2.98 8.73 30.00
N ASN A 83 -3.16 7.68 29.18
CA ASN A 83 -2.04 6.90 28.65
C ASN A 83 -1.48 7.63 27.43
N GLU A 84 -0.15 7.68 27.34
CA GLU A 84 0.56 8.35 26.26
C GLU A 84 1.44 7.38 25.49
N LEU A 85 1.43 7.47 24.17
CA LEU A 85 2.29 6.67 23.30
C LEU A 85 2.88 7.54 22.18
N LEU A 86 4.20 7.55 22.06
CA LEU A 86 4.89 8.08 20.89
C LEU A 86 5.06 6.96 19.86
N VAL A 87 4.54 7.16 18.66
CA VAL A 87 4.68 6.25 17.53
C VAL A 87 5.67 6.83 16.52
N LYS A 88 6.80 6.16 16.30
CA LYS A 88 7.86 6.61 15.39
C LYS A 88 7.54 6.18 13.96
N ILE A 89 6.52 6.81 13.37
CA ILE A 89 5.91 6.43 12.09
C ILE A 89 6.89 6.32 10.91
N ALA A 90 7.96 7.13 10.90
CA ALA A 90 8.99 7.09 9.86
C ALA A 90 10.00 5.94 10.02
N GLU A 91 9.95 5.22 11.15
CA GLU A 91 10.79 4.06 11.43
C GLU A 91 10.00 2.74 11.32
N VAL A 92 8.70 2.82 10.97
CA VAL A 92 7.88 1.64 10.69
C VAL A 92 8.49 0.87 9.52
N ARG A 93 8.62 -0.44 9.70
CA ARG A 93 9.21 -1.35 8.72
C ARG A 93 8.37 -2.60 8.56
N ALA A 94 8.53 -3.28 7.44
CA ALA A 94 7.91 -4.58 7.22
C ALA A 94 8.92 -5.59 6.71
N ASP A 95 8.87 -6.79 7.28
CA ASP A 95 9.61 -7.96 6.85
C ASP A 95 8.68 -8.94 6.15
N LEU A 96 9.19 -9.58 5.10
CA LEU A 96 8.43 -10.58 4.35
C LEU A 96 8.83 -11.99 4.75
N ARG A 97 7.83 -12.85 4.84
CA ARG A 97 7.96 -14.30 4.94
C ARG A 97 6.99 -14.93 3.95
N THR A 98 7.24 -16.17 3.56
CA THR A 98 6.29 -16.87 2.68
C THR A 98 4.95 -17.02 3.40
N GLY A 99 3.94 -16.32 2.86
CA GLY A 99 2.59 -16.23 3.38
C GLY A 99 2.39 -15.34 4.60
N ALA A 100 3.34 -14.45 4.92
CA ALA A 100 3.13 -13.47 5.97
C ALA A 100 3.89 -12.16 5.73
N VAL A 101 3.27 -11.05 6.15
CA VAL A 101 3.92 -9.74 6.32
C VAL A 101 4.02 -9.45 7.80
N VAL A 102 5.22 -9.09 8.27
CA VAL A 102 5.46 -8.76 9.67
C VAL A 102 5.80 -7.28 9.74
N VAL A 103 4.90 -6.47 10.27
CA VAL A 103 5.09 -5.02 10.43
C VAL A 103 5.62 -4.75 11.82
N THR A 104 6.75 -4.05 11.91
CA THR A 104 7.31 -3.59 13.18
C THR A 104 7.15 -2.08 13.31
N ILE A 105 6.57 -1.67 14.43
CA ILE A 105 6.23 -0.29 14.78
C ILE A 105 7.08 0.09 16.00
N PRO A 106 8.10 0.94 15.82
CA PRO A 106 8.83 1.48 16.96
C PRO A 106 7.98 2.51 17.70
N VAL A 107 7.94 2.38 19.01
CA VAL A 107 7.11 3.18 19.91
C VAL A 107 7.88 3.55 21.17
N SER A 108 7.37 4.51 21.93
CA SER A 108 7.95 4.89 23.22
C SER A 108 6.87 5.39 24.17
N CYS A 109 6.92 4.97 25.44
CA CYS A 109 6.15 5.56 26.53
C CYS A 109 7.03 5.69 27.78
N ASP A 110 6.54 6.38 28.80
CA ASP A 110 7.26 6.61 30.06
C ASP A 110 7.63 5.32 30.81
N GLN A 111 6.77 4.28 30.72
CA GLN A 111 6.97 3.00 31.40
C GLN A 111 7.98 2.08 30.70
N THR A 112 8.02 2.09 29.37
CA THR A 112 8.85 1.15 28.59
C THR A 112 10.10 1.79 28.00
N GLY A 113 10.15 3.12 27.91
CA GLY A 113 11.07 3.80 27.01
C GLY A 113 10.86 3.32 25.57
N ASP A 114 11.93 3.35 24.78
CA ASP A 114 11.92 2.87 23.40
C ASP A 114 11.66 1.36 23.33
N ALA A 115 10.63 0.99 22.57
CA ALA A 115 10.20 -0.38 22.37
C ALA A 115 9.73 -0.61 20.93
N GLU A 116 9.46 -1.87 20.60
CA GLU A 116 8.91 -2.28 19.32
C GLU A 116 7.66 -3.13 19.52
N VAL A 117 6.64 -2.84 18.73
CA VAL A 117 5.46 -3.69 18.60
C VAL A 117 5.45 -4.31 17.21
N THR A 118 5.19 -5.61 17.15
CA THR A 118 5.17 -6.39 15.91
C THR A 118 3.76 -6.92 15.64
N VAL A 119 3.23 -6.58 14.47
CA VAL A 119 1.93 -7.03 13.96
C VAL A 119 2.18 -7.97 12.78
N SER A 120 1.71 -9.22 12.88
CA SER A 120 1.81 -10.20 11.79
C SER A 120 0.51 -10.27 11.01
N PHE A 121 0.59 -10.30 9.69
CA PHE A 121 -0.52 -10.52 8.77
C PHE A 121 -0.27 -11.79 7.97
N ILE A 122 -1.14 -12.80 8.13
CA ILE A 122 -1.06 -14.07 7.41
C ILE A 122 -1.90 -13.98 6.13
N THR A 123 -1.27 -14.26 4.98
CA THR A 123 -1.84 -13.98 3.64
C THR A 123 -2.01 -15.25 2.78
N GLY A 124 -1.76 -16.42 3.36
CA GLY A 124 -1.68 -17.69 2.62
C GLY A 124 -0.40 -17.82 1.77
N THR A 125 -0.09 -19.03 1.33
CA THR A 125 1.11 -19.35 0.56
C THR A 125 0.82 -19.43 -0.95
N PRO A 126 1.83 -19.43 -1.84
CA PRO A 126 1.57 -19.57 -3.28
C PRO A 126 0.79 -20.83 -3.68
N ASP A 127 0.97 -21.93 -2.95
CA ASP A 127 0.23 -23.19 -3.13
C ASP A 127 -1.14 -23.21 -2.44
N ARG A 128 -1.38 -22.29 -1.49
CA ARG A 128 -2.64 -22.13 -0.74
C ARG A 128 -2.96 -20.63 -0.58
N PRO A 129 -3.33 -19.94 -1.68
CA PRO A 129 -3.48 -18.49 -1.65
C PRO A 129 -4.74 -18.07 -0.88
N ALA A 130 -4.66 -17.00 -0.10
CA ALA A 130 -5.82 -16.45 0.63
C ALA A 130 -6.63 -15.41 -0.15
N GLY A 131 -6.37 -15.24 -1.45
CA GLY A 131 -7.17 -14.37 -2.32
C GLY A 131 -7.18 -12.89 -1.91
N GLY A 132 -6.11 -12.38 -1.31
CA GLY A 132 -6.02 -11.01 -0.82
C GLY A 132 -6.59 -10.79 0.58
N ILE A 133 -7.01 -11.85 1.26
CA ILE A 133 -7.36 -11.81 2.69
C ILE A 133 -6.07 -11.87 3.51
N ALA A 134 -5.97 -11.01 4.51
CA ALA A 134 -4.91 -11.06 5.51
C ALA A 134 -5.54 -11.07 6.91
N THR A 135 -5.09 -12.00 7.75
CA THR A 135 -5.55 -12.09 9.15
C THR A 135 -4.42 -11.68 10.08
N SER A 136 -4.73 -10.88 11.09
CA SER A 136 -3.79 -10.54 12.15
C SER A 136 -4.08 -11.30 13.44
N GLU A 137 -3.11 -11.30 14.35
CA GLU A 137 -3.31 -11.70 15.74
C GLU A 137 -4.12 -10.57 16.43
N ASP A 138 -5.10 -10.90 17.26
CA ASP A 138 -5.88 -9.89 18.03
C ASP A 138 -5.01 -9.16 19.06
N HIS A 139 -3.84 -9.72 19.37
CA HIS A 139 -2.88 -9.17 20.31
C HIS A 139 -1.49 -9.14 19.67
N PRO A 140 -0.97 -7.96 19.32
CA PRO A 140 0.34 -7.86 18.70
C PRO A 140 1.45 -8.15 19.72
N ARG A 141 2.65 -8.44 19.24
CA ARG A 141 3.79 -8.80 20.09
C ARG A 141 4.54 -7.56 20.50
N GLY A 142 4.68 -7.31 21.80
CA GLY A 142 5.39 -6.16 22.35
C GLY A 142 5.30 -6.12 23.88
N PRO A 143 5.82 -5.07 24.53
CA PRO A 143 5.69 -4.92 25.97
C PRO A 143 4.23 -4.79 26.42
N ALA A 144 3.86 -5.53 27.46
CA ALA A 144 2.49 -5.57 28.00
C ALA A 144 1.86 -4.17 28.20
N PRO A 145 2.55 -3.17 28.80
CA PRO A 145 1.96 -1.85 29.01
C PRO A 145 1.51 -1.14 27.71
N ILE A 146 2.12 -1.47 26.58
CA ILE A 146 1.74 -0.90 25.29
C ILE A 146 0.62 -1.73 24.66
N VAL A 147 0.81 -3.05 24.55
CA VAL A 147 -0.12 -3.90 23.80
C VAL A 147 -1.46 -4.08 24.51
N GLU A 148 -1.53 -3.96 25.84
CA GLU A 148 -2.79 -4.02 26.58
C GLU A 148 -3.66 -2.77 26.36
N ASN A 149 -3.05 -1.62 26.06
CA ASN A 149 -3.76 -0.34 25.89
C ASN A 149 -3.96 0.05 24.41
N TRP A 150 -3.06 -0.37 23.51
CA TRP A 150 -2.97 0.17 22.16
C TRP A 150 -3.06 -0.87 21.04
N ALA A 151 -3.36 -2.14 21.35
CA ALA A 151 -3.35 -3.23 20.37
C ALA A 151 -4.18 -2.91 19.11
N GLU A 152 -5.43 -2.48 19.28
CA GLU A 152 -6.35 -2.23 18.16
C GLU A 152 -5.81 -1.13 17.24
N GLN A 153 -5.36 -0.01 17.81
CA GLN A 153 -4.85 1.15 17.09
C GLN A 153 -3.54 0.79 16.35
N LEU A 154 -2.67 -0.01 16.97
CA LEU A 154 -1.42 -0.47 16.36
C LEU A 154 -1.67 -1.47 15.22
N ILE A 155 -2.62 -2.40 15.39
CA ILE A 155 -3.06 -3.32 14.32
C ILE A 155 -3.67 -2.51 13.17
N ALA A 156 -4.52 -1.53 13.47
CA ALA A 156 -5.15 -0.67 12.48
C ALA A 156 -4.12 0.15 11.69
N LEU A 157 -3.12 0.73 12.36
CA LEU A 157 -2.02 1.44 11.71
C LEU A 157 -1.22 0.51 10.79
N ALA A 158 -0.86 -0.69 11.28
CA ALA A 158 -0.12 -1.66 10.50
C ALA A 158 -0.91 -2.11 9.25
N TRP A 159 -2.21 -2.37 9.41
CA TRP A 159 -3.10 -2.74 8.30
C TRP A 159 -3.22 -1.60 7.29
N HIS A 160 -3.49 -0.39 7.75
CA HIS A 160 -3.64 0.77 6.87
C HIS A 160 -2.33 1.06 6.11
N THR A 161 -1.18 0.87 6.75
CA THR A 161 0.14 0.95 6.10
C THR A 161 0.24 -0.03 4.93
N LEU A 162 -0.19 -1.29 5.10
CA LEU A 162 -0.20 -2.27 4.01
C LEU A 162 -1.19 -1.93 2.90
N VAL A 163 -2.37 -1.41 3.25
CA VAL A 163 -3.36 -0.94 2.26
C VAL A 163 -2.79 0.20 1.41
N ILE A 164 -2.11 1.17 2.02
CA ILE A 164 -1.46 2.27 1.28
C ILE A 164 -0.32 1.76 0.41
N ALA A 165 0.52 0.86 0.93
CA ALA A 165 1.64 0.29 0.17
C ALA A 165 1.14 -0.49 -1.06
N THR A 166 0.18 -1.41 -0.88
CA THR A 166 -0.40 -2.22 -1.97
C THR A 166 -1.20 -1.38 -2.98
N GLY A 167 -1.90 -0.34 -2.49
CA GLY A 167 -2.57 0.65 -3.33
C GLY A 167 -1.60 1.44 -4.20
N SER A 168 -0.47 1.87 -3.64
CA SER A 168 0.58 2.59 -4.38
C SER A 168 1.19 1.73 -5.49
N LEU A 169 1.40 0.44 -5.23
CA LEU A 169 1.85 -0.52 -6.25
C LEU A 169 0.80 -0.71 -7.35
N SER A 170 -0.47 -0.77 -6.97
CA SER A 170 -1.59 -0.92 -7.92
C SER A 170 -1.76 0.31 -8.81
N HIS A 171 -1.55 1.51 -8.26
CA HIS A 171 -1.53 2.76 -9.01
C HIS A 171 -0.46 2.76 -10.12
N GLY A 172 0.74 2.23 -9.84
CA GLY A 172 1.78 2.01 -10.84
C GLY A 172 1.38 1.04 -11.96
N GLY A 173 0.28 0.31 -11.81
CA GLY A 173 -0.35 -0.55 -12.82
C GLY A 173 -1.25 0.19 -13.81
N GLY A 174 -1.50 1.49 -13.61
CA GLY A 174 -2.18 2.37 -14.57
C GLY A 174 -3.53 2.89 -14.13
N ASN A 175 -4.40 3.12 -15.12
CA ASN A 175 -5.74 3.64 -14.92
C ASN A 175 -6.83 2.74 -15.53
N ASP A 176 -8.02 2.84 -14.98
CA ASP A 176 -9.25 2.30 -15.53
C ASP A 176 -9.78 3.17 -16.68
N ARG A 177 -10.85 2.71 -17.34
CA ARG A 177 -11.53 3.44 -18.43
C ARG A 177 -12.11 4.81 -18.03
N SER A 178 -12.29 5.06 -16.73
CA SER A 178 -12.72 6.37 -16.21
C SER A 178 -11.52 7.29 -15.90
N GLY A 179 -10.29 6.85 -16.16
CA GLY A 179 -9.07 7.57 -15.83
C GLY A 179 -8.69 7.52 -14.35
N ARG A 180 -9.33 6.64 -13.55
CA ARG A 180 -9.01 6.47 -12.13
C ARG A 180 -7.93 5.40 -11.96
N GLU A 181 -7.20 5.49 -10.86
CA GLU A 181 -6.16 4.54 -10.50
C GLU A 181 -6.72 3.13 -10.30
N LEU A 182 -5.96 2.12 -10.74
CA LEU A 182 -6.29 0.73 -10.45
C LEU A 182 -6.25 0.46 -8.94
N VAL A 183 -7.04 -0.50 -8.49
CA VAL A 183 -7.12 -0.92 -7.09
C VAL A 183 -6.55 -2.32 -6.92
N THR A 184 -6.13 -2.64 -5.71
CA THR A 184 -5.64 -3.99 -5.37
C THR A 184 -6.82 -4.96 -5.33
N ALA A 185 -6.80 -6.01 -6.16
CA ALA A 185 -7.74 -7.12 -6.08
C ALA A 185 -7.29 -8.17 -5.08
N GLY A 186 -5.97 -8.36 -4.98
CA GLY A 186 -5.34 -9.29 -4.08
C GLY A 186 -3.83 -9.10 -4.12
N PHE A 187 -3.16 -9.79 -3.21
CA PHE A 187 -1.70 -9.79 -3.14
C PHE A 187 -1.21 -11.14 -2.64
N SER A 188 0.03 -11.47 -2.98
CA SER A 188 0.75 -12.64 -2.51
C SER A 188 2.09 -12.23 -1.95
N VAL A 189 2.57 -12.99 -0.97
CA VAL A 189 3.78 -12.66 -0.22
C VAL A 189 4.69 -13.87 -0.16
N THR A 190 5.92 -13.69 -0.61
CA THR A 190 7.02 -14.63 -0.42
C THR A 190 8.16 -13.94 0.30
N ALA A 191 9.16 -14.70 0.77
CA ALA A 191 10.39 -14.10 1.28
C ALA A 191 11.10 -13.23 0.22
N ASP A 192 10.89 -13.50 -1.07
CA ASP A 192 11.52 -12.80 -2.19
C ASP A 192 10.77 -11.53 -2.61
N GLY A 193 9.54 -11.32 -2.14
CA GLY A 193 8.79 -10.12 -2.50
C GLY A 193 7.29 -10.14 -2.19
N LEU A 194 6.71 -8.96 -2.38
CA LEU A 194 5.26 -8.72 -2.35
C LEU A 194 4.79 -8.49 -3.78
N ALA A 195 3.82 -9.28 -4.24
CA ALA A 195 3.17 -9.12 -5.53
C ALA A 195 1.72 -8.70 -5.33
N VAL A 196 1.27 -7.66 -6.04
CA VAL A 196 -0.12 -7.23 -6.06
C VAL A 196 -0.73 -7.49 -7.43
N THR A 197 -2.01 -7.85 -7.47
CA THR A 197 -2.79 -7.95 -8.70
C THR A 197 -3.69 -6.71 -8.81
N PRO A 198 -3.37 -5.74 -9.68
CA PRO A 198 -4.20 -4.56 -9.87
C PRO A 198 -5.42 -4.89 -10.75
N ILE A 199 -6.58 -4.30 -10.44
CA ILE A 199 -7.78 -4.40 -11.27
C ILE A 199 -8.39 -3.02 -11.57
N GLY A 200 -9.10 -2.93 -12.70
CA GLY A 200 -9.97 -1.80 -12.97
C GLY A 200 -11.14 -1.74 -11.98
N ARG A 201 -11.46 -0.55 -11.47
CA ARG A 201 -12.52 -0.38 -10.47
C ARG A 201 -13.88 -0.81 -11.01
N HIS A 202 -14.66 -1.49 -10.18
CA HIS A 202 -16.08 -1.68 -10.47
C HIS A 202 -16.79 -0.33 -10.33
N THR A 203 -17.43 0.12 -11.41
CA THR A 203 -18.33 1.26 -11.36
C THR A 203 -19.74 0.73 -11.13
N PHE A 204 -20.28 0.95 -9.94
CA PHE A 204 -21.73 0.81 -9.74
C PHE A 204 -22.39 2.01 -10.41
N LEU A 205 -22.92 1.84 -11.62
CA LEU A 205 -23.84 2.83 -12.17
C LEU A 205 -25.09 2.76 -11.29
N ALA A 206 -25.37 3.84 -10.55
CA ALA A 206 -26.67 4.00 -9.94
C ALA A 206 -27.71 3.89 -11.05
N SER A 207 -28.55 2.85 -11.02
CA SER A 207 -29.70 2.79 -11.91
C SER A 207 -30.49 4.06 -11.64
N ARG A 208 -30.58 4.97 -12.62
CA ARG A 208 -31.57 6.03 -12.57
C ARG A 208 -32.93 5.32 -12.59
N THR A 209 -33.52 5.12 -11.42
CA THR A 209 -34.98 4.99 -11.32
C THR A 209 -35.51 6.37 -11.69
N THR A 210 -35.90 6.52 -12.96
CA THR A 210 -36.78 7.62 -13.36
C THR A 210 -38.05 7.52 -12.53
N PRO A 211 -38.51 8.64 -11.92
CA PRO A 211 -39.79 8.68 -11.19
C PRO A 211 -40.98 8.40 -12.11
#